data_AF-A0A0Q6YY10-F1
#
_entry.id   AF-A0A0Q6YY10-F1
#
_cell.length_a   1.000
_cell.length_b   1.000
_cell.length_c   1.000
_cell.angle_alpha   90.00
_cell.angle_beta   90.00
_cell.angle_gamma   90.00
#
_symmetry.space_group_name_H-M   'P 1'
#
loop_
_entity.id
_entity.type
_entity.pdbx_description
1 polymer ?
#
loop_
_entity_poly.entity_id
_entity_poly.type
_entity_poly.pdbx_seq_one_letter_code
_entity_poly.pdbx_strand_id
1 'polypeptide(L)'
;MSEMQLFFLSAEAATFDINSVDDGFILDSDSSCGSAAHYLSHRPVDDCVLGLGFTNWKALIDHALRSGHFELFTCVDGGIGLRKYGYRHGPIPRLPAAGVTYVLQRLLSLAADRDGSLGRNDKMVSAGNDVSHKLVVEQGQCCITIKREDALVRTSLNIEQLAFSDTAKSDPDPIAMQVERLLCNAGAVECAALRIACRSIATQILRIAHGVR
;
A
#
# COMPACT_ATOMS: atom_id res chain seq x y z
N MET A 1 -5.10 49.86 -21.08
CA MET A 1 -4.57 48.54 -20.69
C MET A 1 -5.43 48.05 -19.54
N SER A 2 -6.27 47.03 -19.78
CA SER A 2 -7.25 46.52 -18.82
C SER A 2 -6.56 45.51 -17.91
N GLU A 3 -6.41 45.83 -16.63
CA GLU A 3 -5.93 44.88 -15.62
C GLU A 3 -6.97 43.74 -15.46
N MET A 4 -6.59 42.52 -15.84
CA MET A 4 -7.34 41.33 -15.47
C MET A 4 -7.08 41.03 -13.99
N GLN A 5 -7.88 41.64 -13.11
CA GLN A 5 -7.96 41.24 -11.72
C GLN A 5 -8.72 39.91 -11.63
N LEU A 6 -8.08 38.88 -11.09
CA LEU A 6 -8.73 37.63 -10.72
C LEU A 6 -9.66 37.93 -9.53
N PHE A 7 -10.96 38.00 -9.80
CA PHE A 7 -11.97 38.06 -8.74
C PHE A 7 -11.97 36.72 -8.00
N PHE A 8 -11.43 36.71 -6.78
CA PHE A 8 -11.65 35.60 -5.86
C PHE A 8 -13.11 35.64 -5.41
N LEU A 9 -13.93 34.76 -5.98
CA LEU A 9 -15.28 34.47 -5.51
C LEU A 9 -15.18 33.80 -4.14
N SER A 10 -15.43 34.57 -3.08
CA SER A 10 -15.56 34.13 -1.69
C SER A 10 -14.28 33.55 -1.03
N ALA A 11 -14.00 33.99 0.20
CA ALA A 11 -12.96 33.43 1.07
C ALA A 11 -13.51 32.34 2.02
N GLU A 12 -14.75 31.92 1.82
CA GLU A 12 -15.35 30.83 2.57
C GLU A 12 -14.80 29.49 2.06
N ALA A 13 -14.51 28.57 2.98
CA ALA A 13 -14.03 27.25 2.63
C ALA A 13 -15.09 26.54 1.77
N ALA A 14 -14.72 26.21 0.53
CA ALA A 14 -15.55 25.43 -0.37
C ALA A 14 -16.03 24.14 0.33
N THR A 15 -17.34 23.93 0.38
CA THR A 15 -18.01 22.76 0.97
C THR A 15 -17.90 21.49 0.11
N PHE A 16 -17.26 21.58 -1.06
CA PHE A 16 -17.09 20.49 -2.00
C PHE A 16 -15.64 19.99 -2.01
N ASP A 17 -15.46 18.67 -1.94
CA ASP A 17 -14.17 18.05 -2.14
C ASP A 17 -13.91 17.93 -3.64
N ILE A 18 -13.15 18.89 -4.19
CA ILE A 18 -12.78 18.98 -5.62
C ILE A 18 -12.16 17.67 -6.14
N ASN A 19 -11.63 16.84 -5.23
CA ASN A 19 -10.93 15.62 -5.60
C ASN A 19 -11.82 14.38 -5.63
N SER A 20 -13.04 14.37 -5.08
CA SER A 20 -13.91 13.18 -5.14
C SER A 20 -14.50 12.98 -6.54
N VAL A 21 -14.47 11.75 -7.06
CA VAL A 21 -14.97 11.42 -8.42
C VAL A 21 -16.50 11.28 -8.47
N ASP A 22 -17.19 11.11 -7.34
CA ASP A 22 -18.63 10.97 -7.30
C ASP A 22 -19.35 12.33 -7.28
N ASP A 23 -20.17 12.59 -8.30
CA ASP A 23 -21.23 13.63 -8.30
C ASP A 23 -22.41 13.24 -7.37
N GLY A 24 -22.18 12.40 -6.36
CA GLY A 24 -23.22 11.69 -5.62
C GLY A 24 -23.13 11.89 -4.11
N PHE A 25 -24.11 12.63 -3.59
CA PHE A 25 -24.42 12.88 -2.17
C PHE A 25 -23.51 13.86 -1.41
N ILE A 26 -24.01 15.09 -1.35
CA ILE A 26 -23.67 16.11 -0.36
C ILE A 26 -23.95 15.52 1.03
N LEU A 27 -22.90 15.22 1.79
CA LEU A 27 -23.04 14.96 3.21
C LEU A 27 -23.22 16.31 3.92
N ASP A 28 -24.29 16.42 4.69
CA ASP A 28 -24.60 17.61 5.47
C ASP A 28 -23.54 17.81 6.56
N SER A 29 -23.13 19.06 6.76
CA SER A 29 -21.97 19.42 7.57
C SER A 29 -22.28 19.46 9.06
N ASP A 30 -22.48 18.30 9.69
CA ASP A 30 -22.44 18.21 11.15
C ASP A 30 -21.07 17.69 11.61
N SER A 31 -20.06 18.57 11.55
CA SER A 31 -18.85 18.49 12.39
C SER A 31 -17.90 19.67 12.13
N SER A 32 -18.38 20.89 12.35
CA SER A 32 -17.55 22.08 12.51
C SER A 32 -16.87 22.09 13.90
N CYS A 33 -15.89 21.20 14.11
CA CYS A 33 -14.93 21.34 15.21
C CYS A 33 -13.62 20.60 14.91
N GLY A 34 -12.73 21.27 14.16
CA GLY A 34 -11.36 20.83 13.94
C GLY A 34 -10.42 22.02 14.00
N SER A 35 -9.25 21.85 14.63
CA SER A 35 -8.22 22.89 14.66
C SER A 35 -7.72 23.20 13.25
N ALA A 36 -7.14 24.38 13.02
CA ALA A 36 -6.53 24.72 11.72
C ALA A 36 -5.51 23.66 11.25
N ALA A 37 -4.86 22.97 12.18
CA ALA A 37 -3.98 21.84 11.89
C ALA A 37 -4.72 20.65 11.24
N HIS A 38 -5.96 20.38 11.63
CA HIS A 38 -6.81 19.36 11.01
C HIS A 38 -7.06 19.68 9.53
N TYR A 39 -7.45 20.91 9.21
CA TYR A 39 -7.71 21.32 7.84
C TYR A 39 -6.43 21.38 6.97
N LEU A 40 -5.30 21.81 7.55
CA LEU A 40 -4.01 21.79 6.86
C LEU A 40 -3.53 20.37 6.57
N SER A 41 -3.89 19.39 7.41
CA SER A 41 -3.52 17.97 7.23
C SER A 41 -4.18 17.30 6.01
N HIS A 42 -5.25 17.91 5.49
CA HIS A 42 -5.96 17.47 4.28
C HIS A 42 -5.51 18.19 3.02
N ARG A 43 -4.63 19.20 3.11
CA ARG A 43 -4.10 19.91 1.95
C ARG A 43 -2.87 19.19 1.41
N PRO A 44 -2.70 19.09 0.07
CA PRO A 44 -1.50 18.51 -0.52
C PRO A 44 -0.27 19.28 -0.06
N VAL A 45 0.72 18.56 0.49
CA VAL A 45 1.99 19.15 0.92
C VAL A 45 2.84 19.36 -0.32
N ASP A 46 3.29 20.60 -0.51
CA ASP A 46 4.14 21.00 -1.64
C ASP A 46 5.47 20.23 -1.61
N ASP A 47 5.88 19.67 -2.75
CA ASP A 47 7.09 18.82 -2.89
C ASP A 47 8.37 19.53 -2.42
N CYS A 48 8.37 20.87 -2.44
CA CYS A 48 9.44 21.72 -1.92
C CYS A 48 9.74 21.49 -0.43
N VAL A 49 8.75 21.12 0.38
CA VAL A 49 8.93 20.89 1.84
C VAL A 49 9.70 19.59 2.11
N LEU A 50 9.53 18.59 1.24
CA LEU A 50 10.27 17.32 1.30
C LEU A 50 11.74 17.48 0.88
N GLY A 51 11.99 18.29 -0.17
CA GLY A 51 13.35 18.57 -0.66
C GLY A 51 14.22 19.38 0.31
N LEU A 52 13.60 20.16 1.20
CA LEU A 52 14.28 21.00 2.19
C LEU A 52 14.58 20.28 3.52
N GLY A 53 14.19 19.01 3.65
CA GLY A 53 14.51 18.19 4.84
C GLY A 53 13.75 18.56 6.12
N PHE A 54 12.72 19.42 6.02
CA PHE A 54 11.92 19.84 7.18
C PHE A 54 10.95 18.74 7.67
N THR A 55 10.61 17.76 6.82
CA THR A 55 9.73 16.63 7.17
C THR A 55 10.25 15.30 6.62
N ASN A 56 10.21 14.24 7.43
CA ASN A 56 10.54 12.89 7.01
C ASN A 56 9.42 12.36 6.10
N TRP A 57 9.73 12.05 4.84
CA TRP A 57 8.75 11.52 3.87
C TRP A 57 8.02 10.26 4.39
N LYS A 58 8.68 9.44 5.21
CA LYS A 58 8.05 8.27 5.86
C LYS A 58 6.93 8.72 6.80
N ALA A 59 7.17 9.75 7.60
CA ALA A 59 6.18 10.29 8.53
C ALA A 59 4.99 10.93 7.80
N LEU A 60 5.22 11.55 6.63
CA LEU A 60 4.16 12.06 5.77
C LEU A 60 3.29 10.92 5.22
N ILE A 61 3.93 9.84 4.72
CA ILE A 61 3.21 8.64 4.26
C ILE A 61 2.43 8.00 5.42
N ASP A 62 3.05 7.83 6.60
CA ASP A 62 2.37 7.27 7.77
C ASP A 62 1.18 8.14 8.21
N HIS A 63 1.25 9.46 8.03
CA HIS A 63 0.13 10.36 8.24
C HIS A 63 -0.97 10.20 7.17
N ALA A 64 -0.59 10.10 5.90
CA ALA A 64 -1.51 9.88 4.78
C ALA A 64 -2.27 8.55 4.94
N LEU A 65 -1.57 7.47 5.31
CA LEU A 65 -2.16 6.17 5.60
C LEU A 65 -3.12 6.24 6.79
N ARG A 66 -2.74 6.90 7.89
CA ARG A 66 -3.64 7.09 9.05
C ARG A 66 -4.92 7.87 8.71
N SER A 67 -4.86 8.75 7.71
CA SER A 67 -6.00 9.52 7.22
C SER A 67 -6.81 8.85 6.10
N GLY A 68 -6.49 7.60 5.75
CA GLY A 68 -7.27 6.79 4.80
C GLY A 68 -6.79 6.83 3.34
N HIS A 69 -5.57 7.29 3.09
CA HIS A 69 -5.01 7.32 1.74
C HIS A 69 -4.23 6.04 1.47
N PHE A 70 -4.88 5.05 0.85
CA PHE A 70 -4.32 3.71 0.63
C PHE A 70 -4.08 3.36 -0.86
N GLU A 71 -4.53 4.20 -1.78
CA GLU A 71 -4.48 3.92 -3.21
C GLU A 71 -3.23 4.52 -3.86
N LEU A 72 -2.40 3.67 -4.45
CA LEU A 72 -1.31 4.08 -5.33
C LEU A 72 -1.87 4.39 -6.73
N PHE A 73 -1.48 5.53 -7.31
CA PHE A 73 -1.93 5.93 -8.64
C PHE A 73 -0.77 6.41 -9.51
N THR A 74 -0.87 6.18 -10.81
CA THR A 74 0.10 6.68 -11.79
C THR A 74 -0.17 8.16 -12.09
N CYS A 75 0.85 8.98 -11.97
CA CYS A 75 0.82 10.40 -12.24
C CYS A 75 1.04 10.70 -13.73
N VAL A 76 0.71 11.93 -14.13
CA VAL A 76 0.80 12.38 -15.54
C VAL A 76 2.24 12.35 -16.06
N ASP A 77 3.22 12.55 -15.18
CA ASP A 77 4.66 12.50 -15.46
C ASP A 77 5.24 11.07 -15.39
N GLY A 78 4.40 10.05 -15.19
CA GLY A 78 4.81 8.65 -15.00
C GLY A 78 5.31 8.33 -13.59
N GLY A 79 5.30 9.30 -12.67
CA GLY A 79 5.52 9.07 -11.25
C GLY A 79 4.39 8.29 -10.59
N ILE A 80 4.55 7.93 -9.32
CA ILE A 80 3.51 7.25 -8.54
C ILE A 80 3.15 8.12 -7.35
N GLY A 81 1.86 8.38 -7.14
CA GLY A 81 1.34 9.13 -6.01
C GLY A 81 0.54 8.24 -5.06
N LEU A 82 0.12 8.82 -3.92
CA LEU A 82 -0.74 8.18 -2.93
C LEU A 82 -2.00 9.01 -2.73
N ARG A 83 -3.18 8.38 -2.88
CA ARG A 83 -4.49 9.00 -2.76
C ARG A 83 -5.47 8.15 -1.97
N LYS A 84 -6.65 8.71 -1.72
CA LYS A 84 -7.81 7.99 -1.19
C LYS A 84 -8.56 7.34 -2.33
N TYR A 85 -9.16 6.17 -2.09
CA TYR A 85 -9.96 5.49 -3.10
C TYR A 85 -11.08 6.39 -3.65
N GLY A 86 -11.21 6.43 -4.97
CA GLY A 86 -12.24 7.23 -5.64
C GLY A 86 -11.90 8.72 -5.74
N TYR A 87 -10.67 9.12 -5.37
CA TYR A 87 -10.21 10.50 -5.55
C TYR A 87 -9.43 10.65 -6.86
N ARG A 88 -9.52 11.81 -7.51
CA ARG A 88 -8.73 12.14 -8.71
C ARG A 88 -7.28 12.41 -8.33
N HIS A 89 -7.09 13.20 -7.28
CA HIS A 89 -5.78 13.59 -6.76
C HIS A 89 -5.63 13.16 -5.30
N GLY A 90 -4.40 12.85 -4.91
CA GLY A 90 -4.06 12.50 -3.53
C GLY A 90 -3.24 13.59 -2.84
N PRO A 91 -3.12 13.55 -1.51
CA PRO A 91 -2.30 14.50 -0.76
C PRO A 91 -0.81 14.39 -1.09
N ILE A 92 -0.38 13.24 -1.63
CA ILE A 92 0.98 13.02 -2.10
C ILE A 92 0.93 12.82 -3.62
N PRO A 93 1.16 13.88 -4.40
CA PRO A 93 1.12 13.80 -5.86
C PRO A 93 2.29 12.98 -6.40
N ARG A 94 3.42 12.90 -5.69
CA ARG A 94 4.57 12.11 -6.10
C ARG A 94 5.28 11.52 -4.89
N LEU A 95 5.43 10.19 -4.89
CA LEU A 95 6.21 9.47 -3.90
C LEU A 95 7.71 9.63 -4.19
N PRO A 96 8.54 9.71 -3.14
CA PRO A 96 9.99 9.63 -3.29
C PRO A 96 10.40 8.23 -3.75
N ALA A 97 11.67 8.06 -4.14
CA ALA A 97 12.24 6.74 -4.41
C ALA A 97 12.06 5.81 -3.21
N ALA A 98 11.71 4.54 -3.47
CA ALA A 98 11.30 3.55 -2.46
C ALA A 98 10.03 3.90 -1.66
N GLY A 99 9.33 4.98 -2.02
CA GLY A 99 8.07 5.37 -1.39
C GLY A 99 6.97 4.35 -1.63
N VAL A 100 6.91 3.74 -2.82
CA VAL A 100 5.94 2.68 -3.14
C VAL A 100 6.19 1.45 -2.29
N THR A 101 7.45 1.02 -2.22
CA THR A 101 7.87 -0.09 -1.35
C THR A 101 7.43 0.15 0.09
N TYR A 102 7.69 1.35 0.63
CA TYR A 102 7.32 1.71 1.99
C TYR A 102 5.80 1.72 2.21
N VAL A 103 5.03 2.27 1.27
CA VAL A 103 3.55 2.23 1.32
C VAL A 103 3.07 0.77 1.37
N LEU A 104 3.54 -0.10 0.50
CA LEU A 104 3.11 -1.50 0.44
C LEU A 104 3.46 -2.27 1.73
N GLN A 105 4.64 -2.03 2.30
CA GLN A 105 5.03 -2.59 3.60
C GLN A 105 4.09 -2.14 4.73
N ARG A 106 3.73 -0.85 4.75
CA ARG A 106 2.82 -0.30 5.75
C ARG A 106 1.39 -0.80 5.57
N LEU A 107 0.89 -0.88 4.34
CA LEU A 107 -0.42 -1.45 4.05
C LEU A 107 -0.49 -2.91 4.48
N LEU A 108 0.54 -3.71 4.21
CA LEU A 108 0.59 -5.10 4.64
C LEU A 108 0.57 -5.22 6.18
N SER A 109 1.27 -4.33 6.88
CA SER A 109 1.25 -4.27 8.35
C SER A 109 -0.14 -3.88 8.88
N LEU A 110 -0.76 -2.86 8.27
CA LEU A 110 -2.13 -2.44 8.62
C LEU A 110 -3.16 -3.54 8.37
N ALA A 111 -3.01 -4.32 7.29
CA ALA A 111 -3.88 -5.46 6.99
C ALA A 111 -3.76 -6.55 8.05
N ALA A 112 -2.54 -6.83 8.52
CA ALA A 112 -2.28 -7.81 9.58
C ALA A 112 -2.88 -7.38 10.92
N ASP A 113 -2.85 -6.08 11.24
CA ASP A 113 -3.37 -5.53 12.48
C ASP A 113 -4.90 -5.42 12.51
N ARG A 114 -5.53 -5.06 11.37
CA ARG A 114 -6.99 -4.85 11.28
C ARG A 114 -7.79 -6.14 11.34
N ASP A 115 -7.24 -7.22 10.79
CA ASP A 115 -7.95 -8.48 10.66
C ASP A 115 -7.11 -9.63 11.22
N GLY A 116 -7.32 -9.92 12.51
CA GLY A 116 -6.88 -11.18 13.12
C GLY A 116 -7.44 -12.45 12.43
N SER A 117 -8.34 -12.29 11.45
CA SER A 117 -8.94 -13.34 10.62
C SER A 117 -8.45 -13.39 9.16
N LEU A 118 -8.08 -12.27 8.52
CA LEU A 118 -7.49 -12.23 7.16
C LEU A 118 -5.98 -12.49 7.18
N GLY A 119 -5.28 -12.09 8.25
CA GLY A 119 -3.87 -12.44 8.49
C GLY A 119 -3.67 -13.92 8.83
N ARG A 120 -4.68 -14.56 9.45
CA ARG A 120 -4.73 -16.00 9.73
C ARG A 120 -5.49 -16.75 8.64
N ASN A 121 -4.90 -16.87 7.46
CA ASN A 121 -5.34 -17.92 6.55
C ASN A 121 -4.89 -19.28 7.12
N ASP A 122 -5.72 -19.86 8.00
CA ASP A 122 -5.38 -21.13 8.61
C ASP A 122 -5.38 -22.31 7.64
N LYS A 123 -6.03 -22.13 6.49
CA LYS A 123 -6.14 -23.10 5.42
C LYS A 123 -4.95 -23.00 4.48
N MET A 124 -4.41 -24.15 4.08
CA MET A 124 -3.44 -24.19 2.98
C MET A 124 -4.16 -23.94 1.65
N VAL A 125 -3.57 -23.06 0.84
CA VAL A 125 -4.00 -22.71 -0.51
C VAL A 125 -3.29 -23.65 -1.49
N SER A 126 -4.06 -24.29 -2.38
CA SER A 126 -3.47 -25.09 -3.46
C SER A 126 -2.86 -24.16 -4.51
N ALA A 127 -1.57 -24.34 -4.81
CA ALA A 127 -0.88 -23.60 -5.88
C ALA A 127 -0.72 -24.41 -7.16
N GLY A 128 -0.97 -25.71 -7.14
CA GLY A 128 -0.83 -26.59 -8.30
C GLY A 128 -1.07 -28.05 -7.93
N ASN A 129 -0.79 -28.95 -8.87
CA ASN A 129 -0.82 -30.38 -8.60
C ASN A 129 0.29 -30.70 -7.59
N ASP A 130 -0.10 -31.14 -6.40
CA ASP A 130 0.76 -31.61 -5.31
C ASP A 130 1.54 -30.55 -4.50
N VAL A 131 1.27 -29.25 -4.68
CA VAL A 131 1.85 -28.19 -3.85
C VAL A 131 0.79 -27.29 -3.26
N SER A 132 0.86 -27.14 -1.94
CA SER A 132 0.02 -26.22 -1.17
C SER A 132 0.88 -25.31 -0.31
N HIS A 133 0.43 -24.08 -0.11
CA HIS A 133 1.14 -23.09 0.69
C HIS A 133 0.20 -22.42 1.69
N LYS A 134 0.76 -21.87 2.76
CA LYS A 134 0.07 -21.07 3.75
C LYS A 134 0.92 -19.84 4.02
N LEU A 135 0.30 -18.67 3.91
CA LEU A 135 0.86 -17.39 4.29
C LEU A 135 0.08 -16.88 5.51
N VAL A 136 0.80 -16.60 6.59
CA VAL A 136 0.28 -15.93 7.77
C VAL A 136 1.07 -14.65 7.97
N VAL A 137 0.39 -13.52 8.10
CA VAL A 137 1.03 -12.23 8.36
C VAL A 137 0.63 -11.78 9.75
N GLU A 138 1.59 -11.79 10.68
CA GLU A 138 1.37 -11.44 12.09
C GLU A 138 2.59 -10.71 12.65
N GLN A 139 2.37 -9.70 13.49
CA GLN A 139 3.44 -9.01 14.26
C GLN A 139 4.62 -8.52 13.39
N GLY A 140 4.35 -8.03 12.17
CA GLY A 140 5.40 -7.56 11.27
C GLY A 140 6.17 -8.67 10.54
N GLN A 141 5.72 -9.93 10.63
CA GLN A 141 6.33 -11.07 9.97
C GLN A 141 5.37 -11.78 9.01
N CYS A 142 5.91 -12.21 7.88
CA CYS A 142 5.28 -13.11 6.93
C CYS A 142 5.80 -14.53 7.20
N CYS A 143 4.99 -15.34 7.86
CA CYS A 143 5.22 -16.75 8.08
C CYS A 143 4.71 -17.56 6.87
N ILE A 144 5.63 -18.22 6.19
CA ILE A 144 5.36 -18.96 4.96
C ILE A 144 5.57 -20.45 5.24
N THR A 145 4.55 -21.25 4.95
CA THR A 145 4.62 -22.71 4.98
C THR A 145 4.33 -23.26 3.60
N ILE A 146 5.14 -24.19 3.12
CA ILE A 146 4.86 -24.97 1.91
C ILE A 146 4.79 -26.44 2.29
N LYS A 147 3.74 -27.11 1.80
CA LYS A 147 3.62 -28.56 1.83
C LYS A 147 3.65 -29.09 0.40
N ARG A 148 4.57 -30.00 0.15
CA ARG A 148 4.67 -30.77 -1.09
C ARG A 148 4.87 -32.23 -0.73
N GLU A 149 4.02 -33.11 -1.26
CA GLU A 149 4.06 -34.54 -0.94
C GLU A 149 4.09 -34.73 0.61
N ASP A 150 5.15 -35.34 1.15
CA ASP A 150 5.40 -35.52 2.59
C ASP A 150 6.36 -34.49 3.21
N ALA A 151 6.89 -33.57 2.40
CA ALA A 151 7.80 -32.53 2.86
C ALA A 151 7.02 -31.26 3.25
N LEU A 152 7.28 -30.77 4.47
CA LEU A 152 6.76 -29.51 4.97
C LEU A 152 7.92 -28.58 5.32
N VAL A 153 8.02 -27.45 4.61
CA VAL A 153 9.06 -26.45 4.81
C VAL A 153 8.42 -25.17 5.32
N ARG A 154 9.06 -24.53 6.30
CA ARG A 154 8.62 -23.28 6.91
C ARG A 154 9.74 -22.26 6.87
N THR A 155 9.38 -21.03 6.57
CA THR A 155 10.29 -19.88 6.66
C THR A 155 9.52 -18.64 7.10
N SER A 156 10.23 -17.62 7.54
CA SER A 156 9.66 -16.35 7.98
C SER A 156 10.46 -15.20 7.41
N LEU A 157 9.78 -14.14 6.99
CA LEU A 157 10.39 -12.93 6.46
C LEU A 157 9.78 -11.71 7.15
N ASN A 158 10.59 -10.73 7.55
CA ASN A 158 10.08 -9.47 8.06
C ASN A 158 9.44 -8.66 6.91
N ILE A 159 8.27 -8.06 7.16
CA ILE A 159 7.57 -7.21 6.18
C ILE A 159 8.49 -6.11 5.63
N GLU A 160 9.34 -5.52 6.48
CA GLU A 160 10.29 -4.45 6.08
C GLU A 160 11.37 -4.92 5.11
N GLN A 161 11.59 -6.24 5.01
CA GLN A 161 12.56 -6.86 4.12
C GLN A 161 11.95 -7.35 2.81
N LEU A 162 10.62 -7.25 2.63
CA LEU A 162 9.96 -7.66 1.40
C LEU A 162 10.42 -6.81 0.21
N ALA A 163 10.86 -7.49 -0.84
CA ALA A 163 11.31 -6.89 -2.09
C ALA A 163 10.12 -6.45 -2.96
N PHE A 164 9.35 -5.45 -2.53
CA PHE A 164 8.33 -4.85 -3.39
C PHE A 164 8.98 -4.08 -4.54
N SER A 165 8.39 -4.17 -5.73
CA SER A 165 8.75 -3.32 -6.85
C SER A 165 8.34 -1.87 -6.58
N ASP A 166 9.19 -0.92 -6.97
CA ASP A 166 8.90 0.53 -6.92
C ASP A 166 8.11 1.01 -8.15
N THR A 167 7.53 0.07 -8.92
CA THR A 167 6.78 0.36 -10.15
C THR A 167 5.27 0.37 -9.90
N ALA A 168 4.54 1.10 -10.75
CA ALA A 168 3.08 1.26 -10.62
C ALA A 168 2.30 -0.05 -10.83
N LYS A 169 2.94 -1.03 -11.47
CA LYS A 169 2.39 -2.37 -11.66
C LYS A 169 2.85 -3.24 -10.51
N SER A 170 1.92 -3.78 -9.76
CA SER A 170 2.16 -4.76 -8.69
C SER A 170 2.78 -6.03 -9.29
N ASP A 171 4.09 -6.04 -9.42
CA ASP A 171 4.85 -7.16 -9.95
C ASP A 171 5.14 -8.17 -8.83
N PRO A 172 4.62 -9.40 -8.90
CA PRO A 172 4.89 -10.43 -7.91
C PRO A 172 6.30 -11.02 -8.02
N ASP A 173 6.99 -10.85 -9.15
CA ASP A 173 8.20 -11.62 -9.46
C ASP A 173 9.38 -11.32 -8.49
N PRO A 174 9.65 -10.06 -8.08
CA PRO A 174 10.69 -9.76 -7.07
C PRO A 174 10.46 -10.47 -5.73
N ILE A 175 9.21 -10.48 -5.25
CA ILE A 175 8.83 -11.16 -4.00
C ILE A 175 8.91 -12.68 -4.20
N ALA A 176 8.44 -13.20 -5.33
CA ALA A 176 8.47 -14.62 -5.63
C ALA A 176 9.91 -15.17 -5.62
N MET A 177 10.85 -14.46 -6.27
CA MET A 177 12.27 -14.81 -6.27
C MET A 177 12.89 -14.77 -4.85
N GLN A 178 12.51 -13.78 -4.03
CA GLN A 178 12.97 -13.69 -2.65
C GLN A 178 12.46 -14.86 -1.82
N VAL A 179 11.17 -15.19 -1.93
CA VAL A 179 10.53 -16.29 -1.22
C VAL A 179 11.12 -17.64 -1.64
N GLU A 180 11.38 -17.85 -2.93
CA GLU A 180 12.04 -19.06 -3.44
C GLU A 180 13.41 -19.25 -2.80
N ARG A 181 14.26 -18.21 -2.77
CA ARG A 181 15.59 -18.28 -2.13
C ARG A 181 15.50 -18.61 -0.64
N LEU A 182 14.55 -18.00 0.08
CA LEU A 182 14.35 -18.26 1.51
C LEU A 182 13.89 -19.69 1.79
N LEU A 183 13.02 -20.24 0.93
CA LEU A 183 12.54 -21.60 1.05
C LEU A 183 13.62 -22.62 0.70
N CYS A 184 14.40 -22.38 -0.36
CA CYS A 184 15.55 -23.23 -0.69
C CYS A 184 16.58 -23.25 0.45
N ASN A 185 16.88 -22.09 1.05
CA ASN A 185 17.75 -22.01 2.23
C ASN A 185 17.18 -22.72 3.46
N ALA A 186 15.85 -22.81 3.57
CA ALA A 186 15.15 -23.56 4.62
C ALA A 186 15.02 -25.07 4.33
N GLY A 187 15.55 -25.55 3.20
CA GLY A 187 15.57 -26.97 2.82
C GLY A 187 14.49 -27.38 1.80
N ALA A 188 13.80 -26.44 1.15
CA ALA A 188 12.93 -26.77 0.02
C ALA A 188 13.75 -27.18 -1.20
N VAL A 189 13.27 -28.18 -1.94
CA VAL A 189 13.87 -28.62 -3.20
C VAL A 189 13.45 -27.68 -4.32
N GLU A 190 14.42 -27.11 -5.03
CA GLU A 190 14.16 -26.25 -6.18
C GLU A 190 13.46 -27.04 -7.29
N CYS A 191 12.26 -26.61 -7.69
CA CYS A 191 11.50 -27.23 -8.76
C CYS A 191 10.47 -26.26 -9.36
N ALA A 192 9.88 -26.63 -10.50
CA ALA A 192 8.84 -25.82 -11.14
C ALA A 192 7.62 -25.59 -10.23
N ALA A 193 7.22 -26.60 -9.45
CA ALA A 193 6.07 -26.49 -8.55
C ALA A 193 6.33 -25.53 -7.38
N LEU A 194 7.57 -25.45 -6.88
CA LEU A 194 7.99 -24.47 -5.89
C LEU A 194 7.85 -23.04 -6.44
N ARG A 195 8.31 -22.79 -7.67
CA ARG A 195 8.20 -21.48 -8.34
C ARG A 195 6.75 -21.03 -8.48
N ILE A 196 5.86 -21.96 -8.86
CA ILE A 196 4.41 -21.68 -8.94
C ILE A 196 3.86 -21.29 -7.57
N ALA A 197 4.24 -22.01 -6.50
CA ALA A 197 3.82 -21.69 -5.15
C ALA A 197 4.38 -20.34 -4.67
N CYS A 198 5.65 -20.04 -4.92
CA CYS A 198 6.26 -18.75 -4.59
C CYS A 198 5.56 -17.58 -5.30
N ARG A 199 5.20 -17.74 -6.58
CA ARG A 199 4.43 -16.73 -7.33
C ARG A 199 3.00 -16.56 -6.79
N SER A 200 2.37 -17.65 -6.35
CA SER A 200 1.07 -17.59 -5.69
C SER A 200 1.15 -16.86 -4.35
N ILE A 201 2.17 -17.13 -3.53
CA ILE A 201 2.42 -16.44 -2.26
C ILE A 201 2.65 -14.95 -2.51
N ALA A 202 3.49 -14.58 -3.48
CA ALA A 202 3.75 -13.19 -3.83
C ALA A 202 2.47 -12.45 -4.26
N THR A 203 1.65 -13.09 -5.10
CA THR A 203 0.34 -12.54 -5.50
C THR A 203 -0.58 -12.37 -4.29
N GLN A 204 -0.58 -13.31 -3.34
CA GLN A 204 -1.37 -13.21 -2.12
C GLN A 204 -0.90 -12.05 -1.23
N ILE A 205 0.41 -11.86 -1.05
CA ILE A 205 0.98 -10.72 -0.31
C ILE A 205 0.50 -9.39 -0.92
N LEU A 206 0.64 -9.24 -2.24
CA LEU A 206 0.19 -8.03 -2.94
C LEU A 206 -1.32 -7.81 -2.79
N ARG A 207 -2.12 -8.87 -2.89
CA ARG A 207 -3.57 -8.79 -2.69
C ARG A 207 -3.95 -8.33 -1.29
N ILE A 208 -3.25 -8.80 -0.26
CA ILE A 208 -3.47 -8.36 1.13
C ILE A 208 -3.11 -6.87 1.26
N ALA A 209 -1.95 -6.45 0.76
CA ALA A 209 -1.52 -5.06 0.82
C ALA A 209 -2.50 -4.10 0.09
N HIS A 210 -2.92 -4.43 -1.13
CA HIS A 210 -3.88 -3.63 -1.89
C HIS A 210 -5.33 -3.75 -1.43
N GLY A 211 -5.63 -4.72 -0.56
CA GLY A 211 -6.97 -4.97 -0.04
C GLY A 211 -7.38 -4.01 1.08
N VAL A 212 -6.43 -3.26 1.65
CA VAL A 212 -6.69 -2.28 2.71
C VAL A 212 -7.48 -1.11 2.14
N ARG A 213 -8.63 -0.82 2.74
CA ARG A 213 -9.53 0.29 2.38
C ARG A 213 -9.88 1.15 3.59
#